data_AF-A0A957N7W1-F1
#
_entry.id   AF-A0A957N7W1-F1
#
_cell.length_a   1.000
_cell.length_b   1.000
_cell.length_c   1.000
_cell.angle_alpha   90.00
_cell.angle_beta   90.00
_cell.angle_gamma   90.00
#
_symmetry.space_group_name_H-M   'P 1'
#
loop_
_entity.id
_entity.type
_entity.pdbx_description
1 polymer ?
#
loop_
_entity_poly.entity_id
_entity_poly.type
_entity_poly.pdbx_seq_one_letter_code
_entity_poly.pdbx_strand_id
1 'polypeptide(L)'
;FFLLCVAFTPFPTAIVGEYGMLAGAQIFYAGSVVVTGVVKLILWWYAAHNRRLLEPETTDAQIRAVTMRGFVTPAVFLISIPFALVHPAIPIVLWISTAMIYGLARLLFRR
;
A
#
# COMPACT_ATOMS: atom_id res chain seq x y z
N PHE A 1 -11.24 -12.21 2.93
CA PHE A 1 -11.43 -10.85 2.36
C PHE A 1 -10.19 -10.34 1.63
N PHE A 2 -8.99 -10.37 2.21
CA PHE A 2 -7.76 -9.90 1.53
C PHE A 2 -7.59 -10.45 0.10
N LEU A 3 -7.73 -11.77 -0.10
CA LEU A 3 -7.61 -12.40 -1.42
C LEU A 3 -8.67 -11.92 -2.42
N LEU A 4 -9.87 -11.52 -1.97
CA LEU A 4 -10.88 -10.91 -2.82
C LEU A 4 -10.39 -9.57 -3.36
N CYS A 5 -9.81 -8.72 -2.51
CA CYS A 5 -9.24 -7.44 -2.93
C CYS A 5 -8.09 -7.63 -3.93
N VAL A 6 -7.24 -8.63 -3.70
CA VAL A 6 -6.16 -9.00 -4.64
C VAL A 6 -6.75 -9.44 -5.99
N ALA A 7 -7.74 -10.34 -5.98
CA ALA A 7 -8.41 -10.78 -7.20
C ALA A 7 -9.16 -9.66 -7.93
N PHE A 8 -9.61 -8.64 -7.21
CA PHE A 8 -10.27 -7.46 -7.77
C PHE A 8 -9.29 -6.43 -8.36
N THR A 9 -8.02 -6.45 -7.95
CA THR A 9 -6.99 -5.47 -8.37
C THR A 9 -6.86 -5.26 -9.89
N PRO A 10 -6.99 -6.27 -10.77
CA PRO A 10 -6.92 -6.07 -12.21
C PRO A 10 -7.98 -5.10 -12.76
N PHE A 11 -9.17 -5.03 -12.13
CA PHE A 11 -10.26 -4.17 -12.59
C PHE A 11 -9.99 -2.67 -12.39
N PRO A 12 -9.66 -2.16 -11.19
CA PRO A 12 -9.23 -0.77 -11.01
C PRO A 12 -7.95 -0.44 -11.80
N THR A 13 -7.05 -1.42 -11.98
CA THR A 13 -5.82 -1.25 -12.78
C THR A 13 -6.15 -1.01 -14.25
N ALA A 14 -7.11 -1.74 -14.83
CA ALA A 14 -7.55 -1.51 -16.20
C ALA A 14 -8.17 -0.12 -16.36
N ILE A 15 -9.02 0.30 -15.42
CA ILE A 15 -9.67 1.62 -15.45
C ILE A 15 -8.64 2.75 -15.43
N VAL A 16 -7.64 2.69 -14.52
CA VAL A 16 -6.60 3.73 -14.50
C VAL A 16 -5.62 3.62 -15.68
N GLY A 17 -5.48 2.44 -16.28
CA GLY A 17 -4.69 2.25 -17.50
C GLY A 17 -5.31 2.93 -18.71
N GLU A 18 -6.64 2.89 -18.84
CA GLU A 18 -7.38 3.50 -19.95
C GLU A 18 -7.72 4.98 -19.68
N TYR A 19 -8.06 5.31 -18.43
CA TYR A 19 -8.57 6.62 -18.02
C TYR A 19 -7.64 7.36 -17.04
N GLY A 20 -6.34 7.08 -17.06
CA GLY A 20 -5.38 7.54 -16.04
C GLY A 20 -5.24 9.06 -15.89
N MET A 21 -5.77 9.86 -16.82
CA MET A 21 -5.81 11.33 -16.75
C MET A 21 -7.09 11.86 -16.09
N LEU A 22 -8.11 11.01 -15.87
CA LEU A 22 -9.32 11.37 -15.16
C LEU A 22 -9.13 11.17 -13.65
N ALA A 23 -9.38 12.22 -12.87
CA ALA A 23 -9.28 12.17 -11.42
C ALA A 23 -10.12 11.02 -10.82
N GLY A 24 -11.32 10.76 -11.36
CA GLY A 24 -12.18 9.66 -10.90
C GLY A 24 -11.52 8.28 -11.04
N ALA A 25 -10.84 8.02 -12.15
CA ALA A 25 -10.13 6.76 -12.36
C ALA A 25 -8.94 6.60 -11.39
N GLN A 26 -8.19 7.68 -11.17
CA GLN A 26 -7.08 7.71 -10.23
C GLN A 26 -7.52 7.50 -8.78
N ILE A 27 -8.61 8.16 -8.37
CA ILE A 27 -9.20 8.03 -7.04
C ILE A 27 -9.73 6.62 -6.84
N PHE A 28 -10.41 6.05 -7.83
CA PHE A 28 -10.94 4.69 -7.77
C PHE A 28 -9.82 3.66 -7.60
N TYR A 29 -8.77 3.76 -8.42
CA TYR A 29 -7.60 2.91 -8.29
C TYR A 29 -6.90 3.09 -6.94
N ALA A 30 -6.61 4.32 -6.53
CA ALA A 30 -5.96 4.58 -5.25
C ALA A 30 -6.78 4.08 -4.06
N GLY A 31 -8.10 4.27 -4.09
CA GLY A 31 -9.03 3.74 -3.09
C GLY A 31 -8.97 2.22 -3.01
N SER A 32 -8.94 1.52 -4.15
CA SER A 32 -8.82 0.05 -4.16
C SER A 32 -7.52 -0.45 -3.52
N VAL A 33 -6.41 0.25 -3.78
CA VAL A 33 -5.10 -0.05 -3.17
C VAL A 33 -5.11 0.23 -1.67
N VAL A 34 -5.70 1.35 -1.24
CA VAL A 34 -5.87 1.70 0.18
C VAL A 34 -6.68 0.62 0.90
N VAL A 35 -7.83 0.21 0.35
CA VAL A 35 -8.67 -0.84 0.95
C VAL A 35 -7.89 -2.16 1.06
N THR A 36 -7.23 -2.58 -0.01
CA THR A 36 -6.40 -3.81 -0.01
C THR A 36 -5.31 -3.74 1.07
N GLY A 37 -4.66 -2.59 1.17
CA GLY A 37 -3.62 -2.29 2.14
C GLY A 37 -4.11 -2.32 3.59
N VAL A 38 -5.25 -1.69 3.87
CA VAL A 38 -5.88 -1.69 5.21
C VAL A 38 -6.29 -3.10 5.61
N VAL A 39 -6.90 -3.87 4.71
CA VAL A 39 -7.29 -5.27 4.99
C VAL A 39 -6.05 -6.13 5.29
N LYS A 40 -4.96 -5.92 4.55
CA LYS A 40 -3.67 -6.56 4.84
C LYS A 40 -3.13 -6.19 6.22
N LEU A 41 -3.21 -4.91 6.60
CA LEU A 41 -2.79 -4.44 7.91
C LEU A 41 -3.64 -5.02 9.05
N ILE A 42 -4.96 -5.14 8.85
CA ILE A 42 -5.86 -5.80 9.81
C ILE A 42 -5.47 -7.28 9.95
N LEU A 43 -5.19 -7.97 8.84
CA LEU A 43 -4.74 -9.36 8.87
C LEU A 43 -3.40 -9.51 9.60
N TRP A 44 -2.45 -8.62 9.33
CA TRP A 44 -1.16 -8.59 10.03
C TRP A 44 -1.34 -8.32 11.53
N TRP A 45 -2.18 -7.35 11.89
CA TRP A 45 -2.48 -7.06 13.29
C TRP A 45 -3.08 -8.27 13.98
N TYR A 46 -4.03 -8.97 13.35
CA TYR A 46 -4.60 -10.21 13.87
C TYR A 46 -3.52 -11.30 14.08
N ALA A 47 -2.61 -11.48 13.13
CA ALA A 47 -1.54 -12.49 13.22
C ALA A 47 -0.48 -12.15 14.29
N ALA A 48 -0.12 -10.87 14.40
CA ALA A 48 0.87 -10.38 15.35
C ALA A 48 0.31 -10.21 16.77
N HIS A 49 -1.01 -10.04 16.91
CA HIS A 49 -1.67 -9.91 18.20
C HIS A 49 -1.45 -11.18 19.04
N ASN A 50 -0.99 -10.99 20.28
CA ASN A 50 -0.60 -12.07 21.20
C ASN A 50 0.44 -13.05 20.67
N ARG A 51 1.22 -12.66 19.64
CA ARG A 51 2.23 -13.51 18.97
C ARG A 51 1.70 -14.90 18.56
N ARG A 52 0.39 -15.03 18.32
CA ARG A 52 -0.26 -16.35 18.12
C ARG A 52 0.23 -17.09 16.88
N LEU A 53 0.58 -16.36 15.82
CA LEU A 53 1.03 -16.93 14.54
C LEU A 53 2.45 -16.48 14.17
N LEU A 54 3.20 -15.91 15.11
CA LEU A 54 4.58 -15.51 14.91
C LEU A 54 5.53 -16.58 15.46
N GLU A 55 6.70 -16.74 14.83
CA GLU A 55 7.75 -17.59 15.36
C GLU A 55 8.17 -17.09 16.76
N PRO A 56 8.47 -17.99 17.72
CA PRO A 56 8.84 -17.60 19.08
C PRO A 56 10.01 -16.61 19.16
N GLU A 57 10.91 -16.66 18.16
CA GLU A 57 12.11 -15.83 18.06
C GLU A 57 11.84 -14.44 17.47
N THR A 58 10.61 -14.14 17.06
CA THR A 58 10.26 -12.85 16.45
C THR A 58 10.37 -11.73 17.47
N THR A 59 11.31 -10.82 17.25
CA THR A 59 11.54 -9.64 18.09
C THR A 59 10.52 -8.54 17.84
N ASP A 60 10.24 -7.71 18.84
CA ASP A 60 9.34 -6.55 18.70
C ASP A 60 9.85 -5.55 17.64
N ALA A 61 11.17 -5.46 17.46
CA ALA A 61 11.79 -4.66 16.41
C ALA A 61 11.40 -5.16 15.00
N GLN A 62 11.38 -6.48 14.78
CA GLN A 62 10.93 -7.07 13.51
C GLN A 62 9.44 -6.83 13.28
N ILE A 63 8.61 -7.01 14.30
CA ILE A 63 7.16 -6.75 14.21
C ILE A 63 6.90 -5.28 13.83
N ARG A 64 7.58 -4.34 14.49
CA ARG A 64 7.47 -2.90 14.18
C ARG A 64 7.96 -2.59 12.77
N ALA A 65 9.07 -3.16 12.33
CA ALA A 65 9.60 -2.96 10.99
C ALA A 65 8.63 -3.44 9.90
N VAL A 66 8.04 -4.63 10.07
CA VAL A 66 7.04 -5.18 9.14
C VAL A 66 5.79 -4.31 9.13
N THR A 67 5.30 -3.89 10.30
CA THR A 67 4.13 -3.02 10.43
C THR A 67 4.35 -1.68 9.73
N MET A 68 5.48 -1.01 10.00
CA MET A 68 5.83 0.26 9.36
C MET A 68 5.94 0.14 7.84
N ARG A 69 6.64 -0.90 7.35
CA ARG A 69 6.75 -1.16 5.89
C ARG A 69 5.39 -1.45 5.26
N GLY A 70 4.50 -2.13 5.99
CA GLY A 70 3.14 -2.43 5.56
C GLY A 70 2.25 -1.20 5.40
N PHE A 71 2.53 -0.13 6.15
CA PHE A 71 1.77 1.12 6.17
C PHE A 71 2.19 2.12 5.08
N VAL A 72 3.41 2.01 4.53
CA VAL A 72 3.93 2.94 3.52
C VAL A 72 3.04 2.99 2.27
N THR A 73 2.76 1.86 1.61
CA THR A 73 1.92 1.85 0.40
C THR A 73 0.53 2.44 0.65
N PRO A 74 -0.27 1.97 1.63
CA PRO A 74 -1.59 2.55 1.88
C PRO A 74 -1.55 4.05 2.16
N ALA A 75 -0.56 4.53 2.93
CA ALA A 75 -0.43 5.94 3.25
C ALA A 75 -0.12 6.80 2.00
N VAL A 76 0.84 6.37 1.16
CA VAL A 76 1.20 7.10 -0.07
C VAL A 76 0.00 7.18 -1.02
N PHE A 77 -0.74 6.08 -1.19
CA PHE A 77 -1.92 6.06 -2.04
C PHE A 77 -3.07 6.88 -1.48
N LEU A 78 -3.30 6.85 -0.16
CA LEU A 78 -4.30 7.69 0.50
C LEU A 78 -3.97 9.19 0.33
N ILE A 79 -2.71 9.56 0.54
CA ILE A 79 -2.22 10.94 0.36
C ILE A 79 -2.39 11.38 -1.09
N SER A 80 -2.26 10.47 -2.08
CA SER A 80 -2.40 10.82 -3.50
C SER A 80 -3.82 11.21 -3.93
N ILE A 81 -4.86 10.80 -3.20
CA ILE A 81 -6.27 11.05 -3.53
C ILE A 81 -6.60 12.55 -3.67
N PRO A 82 -6.33 13.43 -2.69
CA PRO A 82 -6.61 14.85 -2.84
C PRO A 82 -5.83 15.50 -3.99
N PHE A 83 -4.62 15.02 -4.30
CA PHE A 83 -3.82 15.57 -5.40
C PHE A 83 -4.36 15.19 -6.78
N ALA A 84 -5.11 14.10 -6.91
CA ALA A 84 -5.77 13.70 -8.15
C ALA A 84 -6.76 14.77 -8.66
N LEU A 85 -7.35 15.55 -7.74
CA LEU A 85 -8.26 16.65 -8.07
C LEU A 85 -7.54 17.93 -8.54
N VAL A 86 -6.26 18.08 -8.20
CA VAL A 86 -5.45 19.26 -8.54
C VAL A 86 -4.74 19.06 -9.87
N HIS A 87 -4.03 17.94 -10.02
CA HIS A 87 -3.28 17.66 -11.24
C HIS A 87 -3.03 16.15 -11.41
N PRO A 88 -3.38 15.55 -12.57
CA PRO A 88 -3.32 14.09 -12.76
C PRO A 88 -1.90 13.52 -12.72
N ALA A 89 -0.86 14.31 -12.97
CA ALA A 89 0.52 13.82 -12.86
C ALA A 89 0.98 13.60 -11.40
N ILE A 90 0.41 14.30 -10.41
CA ILE A 90 0.90 14.23 -9.03
C ILE A 90 0.71 12.82 -8.43
N PRO A 91 -0.48 12.18 -8.53
CA PRO A 91 -0.65 10.80 -8.06
C PRO A 91 0.33 9.81 -8.70
N ILE A 92 0.53 9.92 -10.01
CA ILE A 92 1.43 9.03 -10.76
C ILE A 92 2.87 9.12 -10.22
N VAL A 93 3.36 10.34 -9.99
CA VAL A 93 4.70 10.57 -9.40
C VAL A 93 4.78 9.97 -8.00
N LEU A 94 3.75 10.15 -7.16
CA LEU A 94 3.69 9.56 -5.82
C LEU A 94 3.72 8.03 -5.86
N TRP A 95 3.00 7.40 -6.80
CA TRP A 95 2.97 5.94 -6.94
C TRP A 95 4.32 5.39 -7.44
N ILE A 96 4.99 6.08 -8.35
CA ILE A 96 6.35 5.69 -8.79
C ILE A 96 7.35 5.83 -7.63
N SER A 97 7.23 6.89 -6.84
CA SER A 97 8.10 7.12 -5.67
C SER A 97 8.01 6.00 -4.64
N THR A 98 6.89 5.26 -4.58
CA THR A 98 6.71 4.18 -3.59
C THR A 98 7.73 3.06 -3.81
N ALA A 99 8.03 2.71 -5.06
CA ALA A 99 9.09 1.74 -5.39
C ALA A 99 10.47 2.23 -4.96
N MET A 100 10.74 3.53 -5.13
CA MET A 100 12.00 4.15 -4.73
C MET A 100 12.18 4.17 -3.21
N ILE A 101 11.11 4.46 -2.45
CA ILE A 101 11.10 4.40 -0.98
C ILE A 101 11.46 2.98 -0.50
N TYR A 102 10.85 1.95 -1.09
CA TYR A 102 11.17 0.56 -0.74
C TYR A 102 12.60 0.17 -1.13
N GLY A 103 13.09 0.61 -2.30
CA GLY A 103 14.46 0.41 -2.73
C GLY A 103 15.48 1.03 -1.76
N LEU A 104 15.27 2.29 -1.38
CA LEU A 104 16.14 3.00 -0.44
C LEU A 104 16.08 2.39 0.96
N ALA A 105 14.88 2.07 1.46
CA ALA A 105 14.73 1.37 2.74
C ALA A 105 15.49 0.03 2.72
N ARG A 106 15.40 -0.73 1.63
CA ARG A 106 16.14 -1.99 1.50
C ARG A 106 17.66 -1.78 1.54
N LEU A 107 18.17 -0.71 0.95
CA LEU A 107 19.62 -0.40 0.96
C LEU A 107 20.12 0.05 2.34
N LEU A 108 19.34 0.85 3.05
CA LEU A 108 19.69 1.35 4.39
C LEU A 108 19.66 0.24 5.45
N PHE A 109 18.72 -0.69 5.37
CA PHE A 109 18.60 -1.83 6.30
C PHE A 109 19.48 -3.04 5.94
N ARG A 110 20.32 -2.94 4.90
CA ARG A 110 21.28 -4.01 4.51
C ARG A 110 22.70 -3.78 5.06
N ARG A 111 22.87 -2.74 5.87
CA ARG A 111 24.06 -2.47 6.70
C ARG A 111 23.75 -2.85 8.14
#